data_AF-A0A8J3B937-F1
#
_entry.id   AF-A0A8J3B937-F1
#
_cell.length_a   1.000
_cell.length_b   1.000
_cell.length_c   1.000
_cell.angle_alpha   90.00
_cell.angle_beta   90.00
_cell.angle_gamma   90.00
#
_symmetry.space_group_name_H-M   'P 1'
#
loop_
_entity.id
_entity.type
_entity.pdbx_description
1 polymer ?
#
loop_
_entity_poly.entity_id
_entity_poly.type
_entity_poly.pdbx_seq_one_letter_code
_entity_poly.pdbx_strand_id
1 'polypeptide(L)'
;MISEITVIGVVMVLVGLIRSALERVLPPPVVKQYIVPLLVLGLAAVFNALNAWVFVGPTAVKEALVRGIELGAQAAGIYSLGKAVLGKS
;
A
#
# COMPACT_ATOMS: atom_id res chain seq x y z
N MET A 1 12.36 11.24 10.32
CA MET A 1 11.74 10.39 9.29
C MET A 1 10.99 9.27 9.95
N ILE A 2 9.75 9.01 9.51
CA ILE A 2 9.00 7.84 9.96
C ILE A 2 9.67 6.58 9.37
N SER A 3 9.74 5.49 10.15
CA SER A 3 10.33 4.24 9.66
C SER A 3 9.49 3.64 8.53
N GLU A 4 10.12 3.00 7.56
CA GLU A 4 9.43 2.37 6.42
C GLU A 4 8.42 1.30 6.91
N ILE A 5 8.75 0.57 7.97
CA ILE A 5 7.87 -0.41 8.61
C ILE A 5 6.60 0.25 9.15
N THR A 6 6.72 1.43 9.77
CA THR A 6 5.57 2.20 10.26
C THR A 6 4.69 2.68 9.11
N VAL A 7 5.30 3.14 8.01
CA VAL A 7 4.56 3.55 6.80
C VAL A 7 3.76 2.38 6.24
N ILE A 8 4.37 1.20 6.10
CA ILE A 8 3.68 -0.01 5.63
C ILE A 8 2.56 -0.42 6.58
N GLY A 9 2.79 -0.38 7.90
CA GLY A 9 1.76 -0.68 8.89
C GLY A 9 0.53 0.24 8.78
N VAL A 10 0.76 1.55 8.63
CA VAL A 10 -0.32 2.53 8.42
C VAL A 10 -1.05 2.28 7.10
N VAL A 11 -0.30 2.03 6.01
CA VAL A 11 -0.88 1.69 4.70
C VAL A 11 -1.79 0.47 4.80
N MET A 12 -1.36 -0.59 5.50
CA MET A 12 -2.16 -1.80 5.67
C MET A 12 -3.46 -1.55 6.43
N VAL A 13 -3.42 -0.74 7.50
CA VAL A 13 -4.63 -0.35 8.25
C VAL A 13 -5.59 0.43 7.36
N LEU A 14 -5.08 1.40 6.59
CA LEU A 14 -5.90 2.20 5.67
C LEU A 14 -6.51 1.35 4.56
N VAL A 15 -5.74 0.45 3.95
CA VAL A 15 -6.22 -0.49 2.95
C VAL A 15 -7.35 -1.36 3.53
N GLY A 16 -7.22 -1.82 4.78
CA GLY A 16 -8.27 -2.57 5.48
C GLY A 16 -9.57 -1.78 5.61
N LEU A 17 -9.49 -0.52 6.06
CA LEU A 17 -10.65 0.35 6.21
C LEU A 17 -11.33 0.66 4.87
N ILE A 18 -10.55 1.02 3.86
CA ILE A 18 -11.05 1.34 2.52
C ILE A 18 -11.68 0.10 1.89
N ARG A 19 -11.04 -1.06 2.02
CA ARG A 19 -11.59 -2.33 1.54
C ARG A 19 -12.95 -2.63 2.16
N SER A 20 -13.10 -2.51 3.49
CA SER A 20 -14.38 -2.76 4.16
C SER A 20 -15.49 -1.81 3.72
N ALA A 21 -15.17 -0.58 3.35
CA ALA A 21 -16.13 0.36 2.77
C ALA A 21 -16.47 -0.01 1.31
N LEU A 22 -15.47 -0.34 0.49
CA LEU A 22 -15.65 -0.66 -0.93
C LEU A 22 -16.39 -1.98 -1.16
N GLU A 23 -16.20 -3.00 -0.31
CA GLU A 23 -16.95 -4.26 -0.38
C GLU A 23 -18.46 -4.09 -0.15
N ARG A 24 -18.92 -2.92 0.35
CA ARG A 24 -20.35 -2.59 0.46
C ARG A 24 -20.97 -2.10 -0.86
N VAL A 25 -20.14 -1.64 -1.79
CA VAL A 25 -20.58 -0.97 -3.02
C VAL A 25 -20.18 -1.77 -4.26
N LEU A 26 -19.06 -2.51 -4.18
CA LEU A 26 -18.48 -3.24 -5.29
C LEU A 26 -18.40 -4.75 -5.00
N PRO A 27 -18.40 -5.59 -6.05
CA PRO A 27 -18.27 -7.03 -5.89
C PRO A 27 -16.94 -7.40 -5.18
N PRO A 28 -16.95 -8.32 -4.20
CA PRO A 28 -15.75 -8.73 -3.49
C PRO A 28 -14.57 -9.19 -4.37
N PRO A 29 -14.78 -9.88 -5.51
CA PRO A 29 -13.68 -10.26 -6.41
C PRO A 29 -12.96 -9.02 -6.98
N VAL A 30 -13.71 -8.00 -7.39
CA VAL A 30 -13.16 -6.77 -7.97
C VAL A 30 -12.30 -6.04 -6.94
N VAL A 31 -12.83 -5.88 -5.73
CA VAL A 31 -12.14 -5.16 -4.66
C VAL A 31 -10.85 -5.87 -4.27
N LYS A 32 -10.91 -7.19 -4.04
CA LYS A 32 -9.75 -7.95 -3.55
C LYS A 32 -8.66 -8.16 -4.60
N GLN A 33 -9.03 -8.36 -5.85
CA GLN A 33 -8.10 -8.76 -6.90
C GLN A 33 -7.46 -7.58 -7.62
N TYR A 34 -8.19 -6.46 -7.75
CA TYR A 34 -7.70 -5.29 -8.48
C TYR A 34 -7.50 -4.08 -7.58
N ILE A 35 -8.49 -3.76 -6.73
CA ILE A 35 -8.45 -2.50 -5.97
C ILE A 35 -7.46 -2.58 -4.80
N VAL A 36 -7.43 -3.68 -4.05
CA VAL A 36 -6.51 -3.82 -2.90
C VAL A 36 -5.04 -3.69 -3.32
N PRO A 37 -4.54 -4.38 -4.36
CA PRO A 37 -3.16 -4.18 -4.81
C PRO A 37 -2.86 -2.74 -5.26
N LEU A 38 -3.79 -2.11 -5.99
CA LEU A 38 -3.65 -0.71 -6.41
C LEU A 38 -3.63 0.26 -5.23
N LEU A 39 -4.46 0.00 -4.21
CA LEU A 39 -4.47 0.80 -2.98
C LEU A 39 -3.18 0.65 -2.20
N VAL A 40 -2.66 -0.57 -2.04
CA VAL A 40 -1.38 -0.80 -1.35
C VAL A 40 -0.25 -0.05 -2.06
N LEU A 41 -0.18 -0.17 -3.39
CA LEU A 41 0.86 0.48 -4.19
C LEU A 41 0.73 2.01 -4.15
N GLY A 42 -0.48 2.52 -4.39
CA GLY A 42 -0.75 3.96 -4.40
C GLY A 42 -0.52 4.62 -3.04
N LEU A 43 -1.01 4.01 -1.97
CA LEU A 43 -0.84 4.54 -0.62
C LEU A 43 0.61 4.48 -0.17
N ALA A 44 1.35 3.40 -0.46
CA ALA A 44 2.77 3.33 -0.13
C ALA A 44 3.57 4.42 -0.86
N ALA A 45 3.31 4.64 -2.15
CA ALA A 45 3.94 5.69 -2.95
C ALA A 45 3.65 7.10 -2.39
N VAL A 46 2.38 7.39 -2.09
CA VAL A 46 1.94 8.70 -1.58
C VAL A 46 2.48 8.96 -0.19
N PHE A 47 2.38 8.00 0.74
CA PHE A 47 2.86 8.19 2.10
C PHE A 47 4.38 8.37 2.15
N ASN A 48 5.12 7.64 1.31
CA ASN A 48 6.58 7.79 1.28
C ASN A 48 7.00 9.12 0.65
N ALA A 49 6.32 9.54 -0.42
CA ALA A 49 6.51 10.86 -1.03
C ALA A 49 6.19 12.01 -0.05
N LEU A 50 5.10 11.91 0.70
CA LEU A 50 4.72 12.89 1.73
C LEU A 50 5.72 12.91 2.89
N ASN A 51 6.18 11.74 3.37
CA ASN A 51 7.20 11.63 4.41
C ASN A 51 8.51 12.32 3.96
N ALA A 52 8.95 12.11 2.71
CA ALA A 52 10.12 12.78 2.18
C ALA A 52 9.90 14.30 2.01
N TRP A 53 8.74 14.72 1.54
CA TRP A 53 8.40 16.14 1.39
C TRP A 53 8.45 16.89 2.74
N VAL A 54 7.89 16.29 3.79
CA VAL A 54 7.81 16.90 5.13
C VAL A 54 9.16 16.89 5.86
N PHE A 55 9.92 15.80 5.78
CA PHE A 55 11.10 15.59 6.63
C PHE A 55 12.46 15.78 5.92
N VAL A 56 12.50 15.81 4.59
CA VAL A 56 13.75 15.95 3.81
C VAL A 56 13.69 17.16 2.89
N GLY A 57 12.56 17.34 2.20
CA GLY A 57 12.30 18.48 1.33
C GLY A 57 11.87 18.06 -0.09
N PRO A 58 11.46 19.04 -0.93
CA PRO A 58 10.82 18.77 -2.22
C PRO A 58 11.68 18.02 -3.24
N THR A 59 13.01 18.13 -3.14
CA THR A 59 13.96 17.49 -4.06
C THR A 59 14.02 15.96 -3.90
N ALA A 60 13.69 15.44 -2.72
CA ALA A 60 13.73 14.00 -2.42
C ALA A 60 12.41 13.27 -2.76
N VAL A 61 11.36 13.99 -3.16
CA VAL A 61 10.02 13.44 -3.36
C VAL A 61 9.97 12.41 -4.49
N LYS A 62 10.70 12.65 -5.59
CA LYS A 62 10.73 11.75 -6.75
C LYS A 62 11.33 10.40 -6.38
N GLU A 63 12.46 10.39 -5.69
CA GLU A 63 13.14 9.18 -5.26
C GLU A 63 12.30 8.42 -4.22
N ALA A 64 11.70 9.13 -3.27
CA ALA A 64 10.83 8.55 -2.26
C ALA A 64 9.56 7.93 -2.87
N LEU A 65 9.01 8.53 -3.93
CA LEU A 65 7.87 7.98 -4.65
C LEU A 65 8.22 6.65 -5.33
N VAL A 66 9.39 6.56 -5.97
CA VAL A 66 9.88 5.30 -6.57
C VAL A 66 10.05 4.23 -5.49
N ARG A 67 10.72 4.56 -4.37
CA ARG A 67 10.85 3.64 -3.22
C ARG A 67 9.50 3.21 -2.66
N GLY A 68 8.52 4.11 -2.58
CA GLY A 68 7.19 3.79 -2.09
C GLY A 68 6.45 2.83 -3.03
N ILE A 69 6.62 2.95 -4.35
CA ILE A 69 6.10 2.00 -5.33
C ILE A 69 6.76 0.63 -5.16
N GLU A 70 8.08 0.57 -5.00
CA GLU A 70 8.81 -0.68 -4.78
C GLU A 70 8.35 -1.39 -3.51
N LEU A 71 8.24 -0.66 -2.39
CA LEU A 71 7.73 -1.19 -1.13
C LEU A 71 6.28 -1.67 -1.25
N GLY A 72 5.43 -0.91 -1.95
CA GLY A 72 4.04 -1.28 -2.22
C GLY A 72 3.92 -2.55 -3.05
N ALA A 73 4.75 -2.69 -4.09
CA ALA A 73 4.81 -3.90 -4.93
C ALA A 73 5.29 -5.12 -4.15
N GLN A 74 6.32 -4.95 -3.31
CA GLN A 74 6.81 -6.02 -2.42
C GLN A 74 5.73 -6.44 -1.41
N ALA A 75 5.04 -5.48 -0.78
CA ALA A 75 3.96 -5.75 0.17
C ALA A 75 2.78 -6.49 -0.50
N ALA A 76 2.41 -6.08 -1.72
CA ALA A 76 1.36 -6.75 -2.49
C ALA A 76 1.77 -8.18 -2.90
N GLY A 77 3.03 -8.38 -3.29
CA GLY A 77 3.58 -9.70 -3.61
C GLY A 77 3.67 -10.63 -2.39
N ILE A 78 4.14 -10.12 -1.25
CA ILE A 78 4.15 -10.89 0.01
C ILE A 78 2.71 -11.25 0.43
N TYR A 79 1.76 -10.32 0.26
CA TYR A 79 0.36 -10.58 0.56
C TYR A 79 -0.23 -11.67 -0.33
N SER A 80 0.03 -11.65 -1.64
CA SER A 80 -0.46 -12.69 -2.57
C SER A 80 0.16 -14.06 -2.28
N LEU A 81 1.47 -14.11 -2.02
CA LEU A 81 2.17 -15.34 -1.63
C LEU A 81 1.65 -15.90 -0.31
N GLY A 82 1.48 -15.05 0.72
CA GLY A 82 0.91 -15.46 2.01
C GLY A 82 -0.51 -16.01 1.87
N LYS A 83 -1.33 -15.40 1.00
CA LYS A 83 -2.69 -15.89 0.71
C LYS A 83 -2.69 -17.28 0.07
N ALA A 84 -1.77 -17.53 -0.87
CA ALA A 84 -1.60 -18.81 -1.54
C ALA A 84 -1.14 -19.90 -0.55
N VAL A 85 -0.17 -19.60 0.32
CA VAL A 85 0.32 -20.52 1.36
C VAL A 85 -0.78 -20.88 2.37
N LEU A 86 -1.65 -19.93 2.71
CA LEU A 86 -2.76 -20.14 3.65
C LEU A 86 -3.97 -20.85 3.03
N GLY A 87 -3.91 -21.25 1.75
CA GLY A 87 -5.01 -21.89 1.04
C GLY A 87 -6.25 -21.01 0.88
N LYS A 88 -6.11 -19.68 1.02
CA LYS A 88 -7.20 -18.70 0.92
C LYS A 88 -7.20 -18.07 -0.47
N SER A 89 -7.21 -18.85 -1.53
CA SER A 89 -7.27 -18.34 -2.92
C SER A 89 -8.58 -17.60 -3.18
#